data_AF-A0A7K4GJD9-F1
#
_entry.id   AF-A0A7K4GJD9-F1
#
_cell.length_a   1.000
_cell.length_b   1.000
_cell.length_c   1.000
_cell.angle_alpha   90.00
_cell.angle_beta   90.00
_cell.angle_gamma   90.00
#
_symmetry.space_group_name_H-M   'P 1'
#
loop_
_entity.id
_entity.type
_entity.pdbx_description
1 polymer ?
#
loop_
_entity_poly.entity_id
_entity_poly.type
_entity_poly.pdbx_seq_one_letter_code
_entity_poly.pdbx_strand_id
1 'polypeptide(L)'
;MDEKNMFPDYEPKITLDTIEDYLRKPSKVYEILGEIGESHINKLPNILALFNEYKKKAKKHVGKYDLGNVAIGANKFQYYPSEEELIVSELGKMILQLSESYSKQQMKTLKLRHNIKSQKILFFEISFRHVDVMGSGRFFYADRATKETIIEF
;
A
#
# COMPACT_ATOMS: atom_id res chain seq x y z
N MET A 1 17.36 -38.69 -7.74
CA MET A 1 16.47 -38.06 -6.75
C MET A 1 15.83 -36.88 -7.46
N ASP A 2 14.54 -36.94 -7.73
CA ASP A 2 13.81 -35.79 -8.30
C ASP A 2 13.76 -34.68 -7.25
N GLU A 3 14.50 -33.60 -7.47
CA GLU A 3 14.53 -32.40 -6.61
C GLU A 3 13.14 -31.77 -6.43
N LYS A 4 12.17 -32.14 -7.28
CA LYS A 4 10.77 -31.71 -7.21
C LYS A 4 9.99 -32.19 -5.99
N ASN A 5 10.51 -33.15 -5.20
CA ASN A 5 9.78 -33.76 -4.07
C ASN A 5 10.31 -33.37 -2.68
N MET A 6 11.16 -32.34 -2.53
CA MET A 6 11.66 -31.98 -1.19
C MET A 6 10.63 -31.25 -0.30
N PHE A 7 9.58 -30.66 -0.89
CA PHE A 7 8.55 -29.92 -0.16
C PHE A 7 7.18 -30.13 -0.80
N PRO A 8 6.51 -31.28 -0.55
CA PRO A 8 5.26 -31.63 -1.23
C PRO A 8 4.10 -30.66 -0.96
N ASP A 9 4.15 -29.93 0.15
CA ASP A 9 3.13 -28.96 0.55
C ASP A 9 3.49 -27.50 0.18
N TYR A 10 4.63 -27.28 -0.49
CA TYR A 10 5.07 -25.94 -0.83
C TYR A 10 4.48 -25.48 -2.17
N GLU A 11 3.53 -24.55 -2.11
CA GLU A 11 3.01 -23.86 -3.28
C GLU A 11 3.58 -22.43 -3.37
N PRO A 12 4.29 -22.09 -4.47
CA PRO A 12 4.76 -20.73 -4.70
C PRO A 12 3.57 -19.78 -4.84
N LYS A 13 3.69 -18.57 -4.27
CA LYS A 13 2.63 -17.55 -4.39
C LYS A 13 2.65 -17.01 -5.81
N ILE A 14 1.52 -17.17 -6.51
CA ILE A 14 1.32 -16.65 -7.87
C ILE A 14 0.51 -15.34 -7.89
N THR A 15 -0.12 -14.99 -6.77
CA THR A 15 -0.88 -13.74 -6.63
C THR A 15 0.05 -12.58 -6.32
N LEU A 16 -0.37 -11.35 -6.65
CA LEU A 16 0.37 -10.15 -6.26
C LEU A 16 0.55 -10.07 -4.75
N ASP A 17 1.68 -9.50 -4.33
CA ASP A 17 1.97 -9.22 -2.93
C ASP A 17 1.20 -7.99 -2.48
N THR A 18 0.43 -8.16 -1.41
CA THR A 18 -0.42 -7.11 -0.87
C THR A 18 0.08 -6.65 0.49
N ILE A 19 -0.55 -5.59 1.00
CA ILE A 19 -0.33 -5.15 2.37
C ILE A 19 -0.73 -6.23 3.39
N GLU A 20 -1.67 -7.11 3.03
CA GLU A 20 -2.12 -8.21 3.88
C GLU A 20 -1.01 -9.25 4.10
N ASP A 21 -0.26 -9.52 3.05
CA ASP A 21 0.89 -10.41 3.11
C ASP A 21 2.00 -9.86 4.02
N TYR A 22 2.21 -8.55 3.96
CA TYR A 22 3.24 -7.85 4.73
C TYR A 22 2.88 -7.73 6.22
N LEU A 23 1.65 -7.32 6.55
CA LEU A 23 1.19 -7.08 7.91
C LEU A 23 0.59 -8.35 8.55
N ARG A 24 1.42 -9.35 8.88
CA ARG A 24 0.94 -10.63 9.45
C ARG A 24 0.25 -10.57 10.83
N LYS A 25 0.09 -9.38 11.43
CA LYS A 25 -0.47 -9.16 12.77
C LYS A 25 -1.61 -8.14 12.70
N PRO A 26 -2.55 -8.14 13.67
CA PRO A 26 -3.51 -7.06 13.80
C PRO A 26 -2.81 -5.70 13.75
N SER A 27 -3.31 -4.83 12.89
CA SER A 27 -2.72 -3.54 12.59
C SER A 27 -3.83 -2.52 12.39
N LYS A 28 -3.57 -1.29 12.83
CA LYS A 28 -4.47 -0.16 12.64
C LYS A 28 -4.74 0.11 11.16
N VAL A 29 -3.81 -0.29 10.28
CA VAL A 29 -3.99 -0.22 8.84
C VAL A 29 -5.27 -0.96 8.43
N TYR A 30 -5.49 -2.16 8.95
CA TYR A 30 -6.68 -2.95 8.61
C TYR A 30 -7.97 -2.35 9.16
N GLU A 31 -7.92 -1.77 10.37
CA GLU A 31 -9.07 -1.09 10.95
C GLU A 31 -9.52 0.06 10.05
N ILE A 32 -8.58 0.93 9.64
CA ILE A 32 -8.88 2.10 8.81
C ILE A 32 -9.30 1.71 7.40
N LEU A 33 -8.61 0.76 6.77
CA LEU A 33 -9.00 0.30 5.43
C LEU A 33 -10.33 -0.46 5.47
N GLY A 34 -10.61 -1.21 6.54
CA GLY A 34 -11.87 -1.92 6.75
C GLY A 34 -13.07 -0.99 6.95
N GLU A 35 -12.89 0.13 7.68
CA GLU A 35 -13.91 1.18 7.82
C GLU A 35 -14.32 1.79 6.47
N ILE A 36 -13.37 1.88 5.54
CA ILE A 36 -13.64 2.32 4.17
C ILE A 36 -14.28 1.19 3.37
N GLY A 37 -13.76 -0.04 3.47
CA GLY A 37 -14.15 -1.16 2.63
C GLY A 37 -13.79 -0.94 1.16
N GLU A 38 -14.59 -1.50 0.24
CA GLU A 38 -14.30 -1.37 -1.20
C GLU A 38 -14.25 0.09 -1.68
N SER A 39 -13.31 0.37 -2.58
CA SER A 39 -13.12 1.68 -3.21
C SER A 39 -14.34 2.04 -4.04
N HIS A 40 -15.11 2.99 -3.55
CA HIS A 40 -16.33 3.44 -4.20
C HIS A 40 -16.41 4.96 -4.18
N ILE A 41 -16.94 5.54 -5.26
CA ILE A 41 -16.92 6.99 -5.46
C ILE A 41 -17.67 7.78 -4.38
N ASN A 42 -18.76 7.23 -3.83
CA ASN A 42 -19.50 7.87 -2.73
C ASN A 42 -18.67 7.98 -1.44
N LYS A 43 -17.63 7.15 -1.28
CA LYS A 43 -16.72 7.15 -0.13
C LYS A 43 -15.53 8.08 -0.33
N LEU A 44 -15.33 8.62 -1.53
CA LEU A 44 -14.21 9.50 -1.86
C LEU A 44 -14.04 10.68 -0.88
N PRO A 45 -15.09 11.38 -0.40
CA PRO A 45 -14.91 12.42 0.61
C PRO A 45 -14.26 11.90 1.90
N ASN A 46 -14.66 10.71 2.35
CA ASN A 46 -14.10 10.08 3.54
C ASN A 46 -12.65 9.63 3.29
N ILE A 47 -12.38 9.00 2.14
CA ILE A 47 -11.03 8.59 1.74
C ILE A 47 -10.09 9.81 1.71
N LEU A 48 -10.53 10.95 1.16
CA LEU A 48 -9.74 12.19 1.12
C LEU A 48 -9.53 12.79 2.53
N ALA A 49 -10.52 12.71 3.40
CA ALA A 49 -10.39 13.19 4.78
C ALA A 49 -9.35 12.37 5.54
N LEU A 50 -9.46 11.03 5.50
CA LEU A 50 -8.52 10.11 6.11
C LEU A 50 -7.12 10.25 5.51
N PHE A 51 -7.01 10.36 4.18
CA PHE A 51 -5.72 10.58 3.52
C PHE A 51 -5.03 11.84 4.06
N ASN A 52 -5.75 12.96 4.17
CA ASN A 52 -5.18 14.21 4.67
C ASN A 52 -4.80 14.13 6.15
N GLU A 53 -5.57 13.42 6.96
CA GLU A 53 -5.26 13.18 8.36
C GLU A 53 -3.99 12.34 8.52
N TYR A 54 -3.95 11.17 7.89
CA TYR A 54 -2.83 10.24 7.99
C TYR A 54 -1.58 10.78 7.31
N LYS A 55 -1.70 11.57 6.24
CA LYS A 55 -0.54 12.26 5.64
C LYS A 55 0.12 13.22 6.62
N LYS A 56 -0.63 13.88 7.50
CA LYS A 56 -0.04 14.70 8.57
C LYS A 56 0.63 13.85 9.66
N LYS A 57 0.05 12.69 9.98
CA LYS A 57 0.63 11.76 10.98
C LYS A 57 1.89 11.07 10.45
N ALA A 58 1.91 10.64 9.19
CA ALA A 58 3.05 10.01 8.53
C ALA A 58 4.30 10.93 8.53
N LYS A 59 4.12 12.25 8.41
CA LYS A 59 5.23 13.21 8.53
C LYS A 59 5.90 13.20 9.91
N LYS A 60 5.18 12.79 10.95
CA LYS A 60 5.70 12.68 12.32
C LYS A 60 6.24 11.28 12.63
N HIS A 61 5.71 10.27 11.94
CA HIS A 61 6.08 8.87 12.08
C HIS A 61 6.52 8.34 10.71
N VAL A 62 7.72 8.72 10.31
CA VAL A 62 8.30 8.29 9.03
C VAL A 62 8.87 6.88 9.22
N GLY A 63 8.73 6.04 8.20
CA GLY A 63 9.39 4.74 8.16
C GLY A 63 10.91 4.87 8.19
N LYS A 64 11.59 3.74 8.37
CA LYS A 64 13.06 3.72 8.48
C LYS A 64 13.68 2.71 7.53
N TYR A 65 14.91 3.00 7.12
CA TYR A 65 15.80 2.02 6.53
C TYR A 65 16.64 1.40 7.63
N ASP A 66 16.69 0.07 7.66
CA ASP A 66 17.51 -0.69 8.60
C ASP A 66 18.31 -1.76 7.85
N LEU A 67 19.32 -2.33 8.49
CA LEU A 67 20.07 -3.44 7.91
C LEU A 67 19.14 -4.64 7.72
N GLY A 68 18.95 -5.04 6.46
CA GLY A 68 18.16 -6.21 6.13
C GLY A 68 19.00 -7.49 6.21
N ASN A 69 18.36 -8.60 6.58
CA ASN A 69 19.00 -9.90 6.51
C ASN A 69 19.01 -10.40 5.04
N VAL A 70 20.13 -10.14 4.35
CA VAL A 70 20.31 -10.51 2.94
C VAL A 70 20.28 -12.03 2.74
N ALA A 71 20.64 -12.82 3.76
CA ALA A 71 20.60 -14.29 3.68
C ALA A 71 19.18 -14.84 3.50
N ILE A 72 18.16 -14.07 3.91
CA ILE A 72 16.75 -14.41 3.68
C ILE A 72 16.09 -13.55 2.58
N GLY A 73 16.91 -12.87 1.75
CA GLY A 73 16.42 -12.12 0.58
C GLY A 73 15.99 -10.68 0.84
N ALA A 74 16.28 -10.12 2.01
CA ALA A 74 16.10 -8.69 2.27
C ALA A 74 17.12 -7.84 1.48
N ASN A 75 16.77 -6.58 1.18
CA ASN A 75 17.77 -5.63 0.69
C ASN A 75 18.79 -5.32 1.79
N LYS A 76 20.03 -4.97 1.42
CA LYS A 76 21.07 -4.58 2.40
C LYS A 76 20.58 -3.47 3.34
N PHE A 77 19.90 -2.47 2.78
CA PHE A 77 19.16 -1.45 3.52
C PHE A 77 17.68 -1.62 3.20
N GLN A 78 16.98 -2.35 4.07
CA GLN A 78 15.58 -2.69 3.87
C GLN A 78 14.71 -1.58 4.45
N TYR A 79 13.70 -1.16 3.68
CA TYR A 79 12.72 -0.19 4.16
C TYR A 79 11.66 -0.87 5.03
N TYR A 80 11.33 -0.22 6.14
CA TYR A 80 10.26 -0.59 7.06
C TYR A 80 9.33 0.62 7.21
N PRO A 81 8.22 0.67 6.45
CA PRO A 81 7.27 1.76 6.53
C PRO A 81 6.57 1.79 7.89
N SER A 82 6.16 2.98 8.32
CA SER A 82 5.23 3.11 9.44
C SER A 82 3.81 2.73 9.01
N GLU A 83 2.94 2.42 9.98
CA GLU A 83 1.52 2.17 9.68
C GLU A 83 0.86 3.40 9.04
N GLU A 84 1.24 4.61 9.44
CA GLU A 84 0.73 5.84 8.83
C GLU A 84 1.12 5.96 7.35
N GLU A 85 2.36 5.63 6.99
CA GLU A 85 2.80 5.65 5.59
C GLU A 85 2.09 4.60 4.75
N LEU A 86 1.89 3.40 5.32
CA LEU A 86 1.12 2.34 4.70
C LEU A 86 -0.32 2.79 4.40
N ILE A 87 -1.00 3.40 5.38
CA ILE A 87 -2.35 3.95 5.19
C ILE A 87 -2.35 5.01 4.10
N VAL A 88 -1.40 5.95 4.12
CA VAL A 88 -1.31 7.00 3.09
C VAL A 88 -1.10 6.41 1.70
N SER A 89 -0.24 5.40 1.56
CA SER A 89 -0.01 4.71 0.29
C SER A 89 -1.28 4.04 -0.22
N GLU A 90 -1.97 3.25 0.60
CA GLU A 90 -3.17 2.53 0.18
C GLU A 90 -4.34 3.47 -0.13
N LEU A 91 -4.56 4.50 0.69
CA LEU A 91 -5.57 5.53 0.40
C LEU A 91 -5.23 6.30 -0.88
N GLY A 92 -3.95 6.61 -1.09
CA GLY A 92 -3.47 7.25 -2.31
C GLY A 92 -3.75 6.42 -3.56
N LYS A 93 -3.47 5.12 -3.51
CA LYS A 93 -3.80 4.16 -4.59
C LYS A 93 -5.31 4.08 -4.85
N MET A 94 -6.14 4.05 -3.80
CA MET A 94 -7.60 4.08 -3.96
C MET A 94 -8.07 5.36 -4.66
N ILE A 95 -7.50 6.51 -4.30
CA ILE A 95 -7.84 7.78 -4.94
C ILE A 95 -7.37 7.78 -6.40
N LEU A 96 -6.17 7.26 -6.68
CA LEU A 96 -5.65 7.14 -8.05
C LEU A 96 -6.59 6.28 -8.90
N GLN A 97 -6.93 5.09 -8.41
CA GLN A 97 -7.83 4.16 -9.10
C GLN A 97 -9.20 4.80 -9.38
N LEU A 98 -9.78 5.48 -8.39
CA LEU A 98 -11.03 6.21 -8.59
C LEU A 98 -10.84 7.34 -9.62
N SER A 99 -9.72 8.06 -9.59
CA SER A 99 -9.46 9.14 -10.54
C SER A 99 -9.33 8.67 -12.00
N GLU A 100 -8.76 7.49 -12.20
CA GLU A 100 -8.56 6.89 -13.52
C GLU A 100 -9.82 6.17 -14.04
N SER A 101 -10.68 5.68 -13.13
CA SER A 101 -11.90 4.96 -13.49
C SER A 101 -13.02 5.84 -14.03
N TYR A 102 -12.97 7.16 -13.80
CA TYR A 102 -14.00 8.10 -14.25
C TYR A 102 -13.43 9.13 -15.24
N SER A 103 -14.27 9.55 -16.19
CA SER A 103 -13.89 10.62 -17.10
C SER A 103 -13.74 11.97 -16.38
N LYS A 104 -12.97 12.89 -16.95
CA LYS A 104 -12.78 14.25 -16.37
C LYS A 104 -14.10 14.97 -16.08
N GLN A 105 -15.10 14.80 -16.96
CA GLN A 105 -16.43 15.41 -16.80
C GLN A 105 -17.21 14.77 -15.64
N GLN A 106 -17.21 13.44 -15.55
CA GLN A 106 -17.84 12.72 -14.43
C GLN A 106 -17.20 13.14 -13.11
N MET A 107 -15.86 13.17 -13.06
CA MET A 107 -15.13 13.58 -11.86
C MET A 107 -15.45 15.03 -11.45
N LYS A 108 -15.58 15.96 -12.41
CA LYS A 108 -15.98 17.34 -12.12
C LYS A 108 -17.38 17.42 -11.49
N THR A 109 -18.35 16.70 -12.05
CA THR A 109 -19.72 16.64 -11.51
C THR A 109 -19.75 16.04 -10.11
N LEU A 110 -18.95 15.00 -9.87
CA LEU A 110 -18.84 14.33 -8.57
C LEU A 110 -18.21 15.25 -7.51
N LYS A 111 -17.14 15.96 -7.87
CA LYS A 111 -16.54 16.97 -7.00
C LYS A 111 -17.54 18.04 -6.59
N LEU A 112 -18.33 18.55 -7.55
CA LEU A 112 -19.37 19.53 -7.27
C LEU A 112 -20.45 18.96 -6.32
N ARG A 113 -20.92 17.74 -6.58
CA ARG A 113 -21.92 17.06 -5.74
C ARG A 113 -21.46 16.90 -4.29
N HIS A 114 -20.19 16.55 -4.09
CA HIS A 114 -19.62 16.29 -2.77
C HIS A 114 -18.86 17.49 -2.18
N ASN A 115 -18.95 18.66 -2.82
CA ASN A 115 -18.23 19.89 -2.44
C ASN A 115 -16.70 19.68 -2.25
N ILE A 116 -16.11 18.80 -3.07
CA ILE A 116 -14.67 18.52 -3.05
C ILE A 116 -13.96 19.57 -3.91
N LYS A 117 -13.04 20.30 -3.29
CA LYS A 117 -12.21 21.28 -4.01
C LYS A 117 -11.14 20.58 -4.84
N SER A 118 -10.75 21.23 -5.93
CA SER A 118 -9.59 20.79 -6.69
C SER A 118 -8.34 20.90 -5.83
N GLN A 119 -7.55 19.82 -5.75
CA GLN A 119 -6.34 19.74 -4.94
C GLN A 119 -5.31 18.81 -5.58
N LYS A 120 -4.03 19.07 -5.31
CA LYS A 120 -2.94 18.18 -5.71
C LYS A 120 -2.67 17.17 -4.61
N ILE A 121 -2.83 15.89 -4.92
CA ILE A 121 -2.56 14.80 -3.98
C ILE A 121 -1.19 14.23 -4.33
N LEU A 122 -0.33 14.13 -3.31
CA LEU A 122 1.04 13.65 -3.42
C LEU A 122 1.26 12.58 -2.36
N PHE A 123 1.79 11.43 -2.74
CA PHE A 123 2.18 10.37 -1.81
C PHE A 123 3.27 9.50 -2.42
N PHE A 124 4.01 8.79 -1.56
CA PHE A 124 4.92 7.74 -2.01
C PHE A 124 4.16 6.42 -2.03
N GLU A 125 4.21 5.73 -3.16
CA GLU A 125 3.73 4.36 -3.24
C GLU A 125 4.65 3.43 -2.47
N ILE A 126 4.03 2.54 -1.70
CA ILE A 126 4.71 1.42 -1.07
C ILE A 126 4.30 0.16 -1.81
N SER A 127 5.29 -0.54 -2.36
CA SER A 127 5.12 -1.85 -2.99
C SER A 127 5.59 -2.94 -2.04
N PHE A 128 5.08 -4.15 -2.26
CA PHE A 128 5.45 -5.32 -1.49
C PHE A 128 6.07 -6.35 -2.42
N ARG A 129 7.01 -7.12 -1.88
CA ARG A 129 7.61 -8.27 -2.54
C ARG A 129 7.78 -9.40 -1.56
N HIS A 130 7.60 -10.63 -2.00
CA HIS A 130 8.01 -11.81 -1.25
C HIS A 130 9.32 -12.41 -1.77
N VAL A 131 9.99 -13.16 -0.90
CA VAL A 131 11.07 -14.07 -1.26
C VAL A 131 10.82 -15.39 -0.56
N ASP A 132 10.86 -16.46 -1.33
CA ASP A 132 10.79 -17.82 -0.80
C ASP A 132 12.21 -18.36 -0.63
N VAL A 133 12.55 -18.72 0.61
CA VAL A 133 13.87 -19.22 0.97
C VAL A 133 13.73 -20.70 1.32
N MET A 134 14.41 -21.55 0.55
CA MET A 134 14.37 -23.00 0.75
C MET A 134 14.71 -23.37 2.20
N GLY A 135 13.84 -24.14 2.85
CA GLY A 135 13.99 -24.58 4.24
C GLY A 135 13.71 -23.51 5.32
N SER A 136 13.46 -22.25 4.94
CA SER A 136 13.18 -21.15 5.89
C SER A 136 11.81 -20.49 5.71
N GLY A 137 11.15 -20.73 4.56
CA GLY A 137 9.80 -20.28 4.27
C GLY A 137 9.75 -18.97 3.48
N ARG A 138 8.57 -18.34 3.51
CA ARG A 138 8.28 -17.10 2.77
C ARG A 138 8.48 -15.87 3.65
N PHE A 139 9.17 -14.86 3.12
CA PHE A 139 9.38 -13.57 3.77
C PHE A 139 8.83 -12.45 2.91
N PHE A 140 8.27 -11.41 3.52
CA PHE A 140 7.72 -10.25 2.83
C PHE A 140 8.49 -8.99 3.18
N TYR A 141 8.69 -8.14 2.17
CA TYR A 141 9.45 -6.91 2.25
C TYR A 141 8.68 -5.78 1.60
N ALA A 142 8.79 -4.58 2.16
CA ALA A 142 8.23 -3.37 1.58
C ALA A 142 9.31 -2.60 0.80
N ASP A 143 8.93 -1.88 -0.24
CA ASP A 143 9.79 -0.92 -0.90
C ASP A 143 9.04 0.40 -1.09
N ARG A 144 9.76 1.51 -0.98
CA ARG A 144 9.19 2.85 -1.16
C ARG A 144 9.60 3.38 -2.51
N ALA A 145 8.61 3.84 -3.29
CA ALA A 145 8.86 4.51 -4.54
C ALA A 145 9.84 5.69 -4.35
N THR A 146 10.76 5.84 -5.30
CA THR A 146 11.74 6.94 -5.28
C THR A 146 11.12 8.28 -5.67
N LYS A 147 9.99 8.25 -6.37
CA LYS A 147 9.25 9.43 -6.81
C LYS A 147 7.87 9.44 -6.17
N GLU A 148 7.38 10.62 -5.84
CA GLU A 148 6.00 10.80 -5.39
C GLU A 148 5.04 10.63 -6.58
N THR A 149 3.97 9.89 -6.35
CA THR A 149 2.82 9.84 -7.25
C THR A 149 2.01 11.11 -7.09
N ILE A 150 1.72 11.76 -8.22
CA ILE A 150 0.99 13.01 -8.27
C ILE A 150 -0.38 12.74 -8.91
N ILE A 151 -1.43 12.99 -8.14
CA ILE A 151 -2.80 12.98 -8.66
C ILE A 151 -3.27 14.42 -8.71
N GLU A 152 -3.58 14.89 -9.92
CA GLU A 152 -4.27 16.15 -10.11
C GLU A 152 -5.76 15.89 -9.93
N PHE A 153 -6.19 16.13 -8.70
CA PHE A 153 -7.55 16.00 -8.29
C PHE A 153 -8.24 17.35 -8.44
#